data_AF-A0A2P2I4I9-F1
#
_entry.id   AF-A0A2P2I4I9-F1
#
_cell.length_a   1.000
_cell.length_b   1.000
_cell.length_c   1.000
_cell.angle_alpha   90.00
_cell.angle_beta   90.00
_cell.angle_gamma   90.00
#
_symmetry.space_group_name_H-M   'P 1'
#
loop_
_entity.id
_entity.type
_entity.pdbx_description
1 polymer ?
#
loop_
_entity_poly.entity_id
_entity_poly.type
_entity_poly.pdbx_seq_one_letter_code
_entity_poly.pdbx_strand_id
1 'polypeptide(L)'
;LNQGKFEYNGNCGYLLKPDFMCRTDKTFDPFAESPVDGVIAAQLGVSVIAGQFLSDKKIGTYVEVDMYGLPTDTIRKEFRTRMVPANGLNPQYNEEPFLFRKVVLPDLAVLRFGVYDENGKMLGQRILPLDGLMSGYRHISLRTEGNFPMSLPMLFCNIELKIYIPDGLGEMMDALSDPRAFMSAQEKRENQMKAMGIEASDLNTKDIKIVGKKTATKKDEREEKNDIAMEPINLETLRSQKNFLKSTKKQQKELESMRKRQMKERLSIQKHQCSAIDKASKGKKEVMDDPNIKTVVTEQMKQWSDMMERHRKEEWCMLKEHLNSQEDILKKHMESEQAAQIKRLEEKYAQDNKEMKAQQAKVAVETSKEVTADKTLRNKADRDRRLKEKNENNTGRFIKERKNCAMKQSKGKNKLKKVHETQMVELSKDIKNAIEFYENTEKEYTMRSKKEFFC
;
A
#
# COMPACT_ATOMS: atom_id res chain seq x y z
N LEU A 1 16.11 -15.93 20.06
CA LEU A 1 15.48 -14.94 19.16
C LEU A 1 15.63 -15.33 17.69
N ASN A 2 16.85 -15.40 17.15
CA ASN A 2 17.10 -15.70 15.73
C ASN A 2 16.50 -17.05 15.28
N GLN A 3 16.67 -18.12 16.06
CA GLN A 3 16.07 -19.43 15.77
C GLN A 3 14.54 -19.37 15.62
N GLY A 4 13.88 -18.58 16.48
CA GLY A 4 12.43 -18.37 16.42
C GLY A 4 12.00 -17.51 15.22
N LYS A 5 12.86 -16.61 14.74
CA LYS A 5 12.61 -15.81 13.54
C LYS A 5 12.78 -16.63 12.26
N PHE A 6 13.83 -17.47 12.18
CA PHE A 6 14.07 -18.34 11.03
C PHE A 6 13.03 -19.46 10.88
N GLU A 7 12.34 -19.84 11.96
CA GLU A 7 11.24 -20.81 11.94
C GLU A 7 10.17 -20.47 10.89
N TYR A 8 9.82 -19.19 10.77
CA TYR A 8 8.79 -18.71 9.85
C TYR A 8 9.21 -18.77 8.38
N ASN A 9 10.51 -18.89 8.10
CA ASN A 9 11.06 -19.09 6.76
C ASN A 9 11.62 -20.51 6.57
N GLY A 10 10.97 -21.50 7.19
CA GLY A 10 11.33 -22.92 7.02
C GLY A 10 12.70 -23.30 7.59
N ASN A 11 13.21 -22.57 8.57
CA ASN A 11 14.54 -22.76 9.18
C ASN A 11 15.72 -22.64 8.19
N CYS A 12 15.55 -21.91 7.07
CA CYS A 12 16.62 -21.78 6.08
C CYS A 12 17.83 -20.93 6.55
N GLY A 13 17.73 -20.25 7.71
CA GLY A 13 18.80 -19.41 8.26
C GLY A 13 18.94 -18.03 7.61
N TYR A 14 18.07 -17.71 6.64
CA TYR A 14 18.04 -16.43 5.95
C TYR A 14 16.70 -15.73 6.14
N LEU A 15 16.75 -14.39 6.18
CA LEU A 15 15.58 -13.52 6.21
C LEU A 15 15.66 -12.59 5.01
N LEU A 16 14.54 -12.39 4.34
CA LEU A 16 14.46 -11.41 3.26
C LEU A 16 14.73 -10.02 3.82
N LYS A 17 15.55 -9.26 3.09
CA LYS A 17 15.78 -7.86 3.40
C LYS A 17 14.48 -7.11 3.07
N PRO A 18 13.86 -6.39 4.03
CA PRO A 18 12.61 -5.70 3.77
C PRO A 18 12.72 -4.68 2.64
N ASP A 19 11.63 -4.47 1.90
CA ASP A 19 11.60 -3.63 0.69
C ASP A 19 12.13 -2.21 0.92
N PHE A 20 11.77 -1.59 2.05
CA PHE A 20 12.22 -0.23 2.37
C PHE A 20 13.75 -0.13 2.57
N MET A 21 14.45 -1.21 2.90
CA MET A 21 15.92 -1.24 2.97
C MET A 21 16.57 -1.60 1.62
N CYS A 22 15.79 -2.04 0.63
CA CYS A 22 16.24 -2.37 -0.71
C CYS A 22 16.12 -1.17 -1.68
N ARG A 23 15.35 -0.15 -1.28
CA ARG A 23 15.13 1.08 -2.03
C ARG A 23 16.37 1.97 -2.06
N THR A 24 16.79 2.39 -3.26
CA THR A 24 17.94 3.28 -3.49
C THR A 24 17.57 4.77 -3.43
N ASP A 25 16.28 5.09 -3.51
CA ASP A 25 15.75 6.46 -3.48
C ASP A 25 15.61 7.02 -2.06
N LYS A 26 15.83 6.19 -1.03
CA LYS A 26 15.64 6.56 0.38
C LYS A 26 16.75 6.00 1.26
N THR A 27 17.24 6.83 2.18
CA THR A 27 18.15 6.39 3.25
C THR A 27 17.34 5.94 4.46
N PHE A 28 17.57 4.70 4.89
CA PHE A 28 16.99 4.11 6.08
C PHE A 28 17.83 4.45 7.32
N ASP A 29 17.23 5.12 8.30
CA ASP A 29 17.84 5.37 9.61
C ASP A 29 17.20 4.45 10.67
N PRO A 30 17.95 3.49 11.24
CA PRO A 30 17.42 2.58 12.26
C PRO A 30 17.10 3.24 13.61
N PHE A 31 17.50 4.49 13.83
CA PHE A 31 17.25 5.25 15.07
C PHE A 31 16.17 6.32 14.92
N ALA A 32 15.56 6.45 13.74
CA ALA A 32 14.48 7.40 13.53
C ALA A 32 13.25 7.05 14.38
N GLU A 33 12.70 8.05 15.06
CA GLU A 33 11.47 7.91 15.85
C GLU A 33 10.19 8.08 15.01
N SER A 34 10.33 8.58 13.78
CA SER A 34 9.22 8.75 12.84
C SER A 34 8.93 7.45 12.10
N PRO A 35 7.66 7.13 11.79
CA PRO A 35 7.31 6.02 10.91
C PRO A 35 8.13 6.05 9.62
N VAL A 36 8.65 4.89 9.22
CA VAL A 36 9.41 4.77 7.97
C VAL A 36 8.47 5.04 6.81
N ASP A 37 8.88 5.91 5.88
CA ASP A 37 8.03 6.35 4.77
C ASP A 37 7.65 5.17 3.84
N GLY A 38 6.35 4.83 3.84
CA GLY A 38 5.77 3.67 3.15
C GLY A 38 5.39 2.51 4.07
N VAL A 39 5.67 2.59 5.37
CA VAL A 39 5.27 1.59 6.37
C VAL A 39 4.27 2.20 7.35
N ILE A 40 3.18 1.48 7.59
CA ILE A 40 2.14 1.88 8.54
C ILE A 40 2.57 1.40 9.93
N ALA A 41 2.80 2.34 10.85
CA ALA A 41 3.07 2.01 12.24
C ALA A 41 1.87 1.30 12.87
N ALA A 42 2.12 0.38 13.81
CA ALA A 42 1.08 -0.40 14.48
C ALA A 42 0.99 -0.08 15.98
N GLN A 43 -0.17 -0.37 16.54
CA GLN A 43 -0.41 -0.44 17.97
C GLN A 43 -0.79 -1.88 18.31
N LEU A 44 -0.14 -2.46 19.32
CA LEU A 44 -0.36 -3.85 19.73
C LEU A 44 -0.82 -3.92 21.18
N GLY A 45 -1.93 -4.61 21.42
CA GLY A 45 -2.44 -4.99 22.74
C GLY A 45 -2.30 -6.49 22.96
N VAL A 46 -1.70 -6.91 24.07
CA VAL A 46 -1.55 -8.34 24.42
C VAL A 46 -2.13 -8.60 25.80
N SER A 47 -3.21 -9.36 25.87
CA SER A 47 -3.77 -9.82 27.15
C SER A 47 -3.39 -11.26 27.39
N VAL A 48 -2.60 -11.52 28.43
CA VAL A 48 -2.25 -12.89 28.85
C VAL A 48 -3.30 -13.35 29.86
N ILE A 49 -4.11 -14.33 29.46
CA ILE A 49 -5.31 -14.74 30.22
C ILE A 49 -4.94 -15.89 31.15
N ALA A 50 -4.39 -16.99 30.60
CA ALA A 50 -4.06 -18.19 31.36
C ALA A 50 -2.90 -18.96 30.74
N GLY A 51 -2.25 -19.81 31.54
CA GLY A 51 -1.34 -20.85 31.09
C GLY A 51 -2.00 -22.23 31.18
N GLN A 52 -1.52 -23.17 30.38
CA GLN A 52 -1.92 -24.58 30.40
C GLN A 52 -0.70 -25.47 30.37
N PHE A 53 -0.65 -26.46 31.26
CA PHE A 53 0.41 -27.44 31.44
C PHE A 53 1.82 -26.84 31.48
N LEU A 54 2.02 -25.72 32.17
CA LEU A 54 3.33 -25.04 32.21
C LEU A 54 4.39 -25.81 33.03
N SER A 55 3.97 -26.44 34.13
CA SER A 55 4.79 -27.34 34.93
C SER A 55 3.92 -28.41 35.61
N ASP A 56 4.50 -29.58 35.78
CA ASP A 56 4.00 -30.70 36.59
C ASP A 56 4.16 -30.47 38.10
N LYS A 57 4.99 -29.50 38.50
CA LYS A 57 5.24 -29.15 39.90
C LYS A 57 4.30 -28.04 40.38
N LYS A 58 4.03 -28.02 41.69
CA LYS A 58 3.31 -26.93 42.36
C LYS A 58 4.21 -25.72 42.59
N ILE A 59 4.63 -25.08 41.50
CA ILE A 59 5.46 -23.87 41.51
C ILE A 59 4.64 -22.65 41.11
N GLY A 60 5.04 -21.47 41.60
CA GLY A 60 4.54 -20.21 41.07
C GLY A 60 5.04 -19.96 39.64
N THR A 61 4.20 -19.35 38.80
CA THR A 61 4.59 -18.99 37.42
C THR A 61 4.19 -17.56 37.08
N TYR A 62 4.93 -16.94 36.17
CA TYR A 62 4.58 -15.67 35.55
C TYR A 62 5.04 -15.63 34.10
N VAL A 63 4.40 -14.76 33.32
CA VAL A 63 4.67 -14.53 31.90
C VAL A 63 5.21 -13.11 31.70
N GLU A 64 6.30 -13.00 30.94
CA GLU A 64 6.85 -11.77 30.39
C GLU A 64 6.54 -11.71 28.89
N VAL A 65 6.15 -10.52 28.41
CA VAL A 65 5.91 -10.26 26.99
C VAL A 65 6.85 -9.14 26.55
N ASP A 66 7.89 -9.51 25.81
CA ASP A 66 8.88 -8.57 25.28
C ASP A 66 8.64 -8.31 23.79
N MET A 67 8.96 -7.11 23.32
CA MET A 67 9.03 -6.77 21.90
C MET A 67 10.48 -6.50 21.51
N TYR A 68 10.91 -7.10 20.40
CA TYR A 68 12.23 -6.86 19.81
C TYR A 68 12.04 -6.40 18.36
N GLY A 69 12.80 -5.39 17.95
CA GLY A 69 12.72 -4.86 16.59
C GLY A 69 13.77 -3.78 16.40
N LEU A 70 13.34 -2.63 15.90
CA LEU A 70 14.16 -1.42 15.96
C LEU A 70 14.46 -1.04 17.42
N PRO A 71 15.54 -0.28 17.69
CA PRO A 71 15.81 0.29 19.00
C PRO A 71 14.58 0.98 19.62
N THR A 72 13.85 1.76 18.82
CA THR A 72 12.63 2.47 19.22
C THR A 72 11.45 1.53 19.53
N ASP A 73 11.38 0.37 18.86
CA ASP A 73 10.30 -0.62 19.03
C ASP A 73 10.61 -1.64 20.12
N THR A 74 11.85 -1.68 20.60
CA THR A 74 12.31 -2.72 21.53
C THR A 74 11.92 -2.37 22.96
N ILE A 75 10.95 -3.12 23.51
CA ILE A 75 10.50 -3.01 24.89
C ILE A 75 10.79 -4.33 25.61
N ARG A 76 11.56 -4.28 26.69
CA ARG A 76 12.01 -5.47 27.44
C ARG A 76 11.71 -5.33 28.92
N LYS A 77 11.26 -6.41 29.55
CA LYS A 77 11.03 -6.52 31.00
C LYS A 77 10.03 -5.51 31.59
N GLU A 78 9.30 -4.79 30.75
CA GLU A 78 8.30 -3.81 31.18
C GLU A 78 6.94 -4.50 31.38
N PHE A 79 6.55 -5.37 30.44
CA PHE A 79 5.27 -6.08 30.48
C PHE A 79 5.42 -7.46 31.08
N ARG A 80 5.08 -7.56 32.37
CA ARG A 80 5.09 -8.79 33.15
C ARG A 80 3.76 -8.96 33.89
N THR A 81 3.22 -10.18 33.82
CA THR A 81 2.03 -10.58 34.60
C THR A 81 2.35 -10.77 36.08
N ARG A 82 1.34 -10.65 36.94
CA ARG A 82 1.47 -11.09 38.35
C ARG A 82 1.82 -12.57 38.43
N MET A 83 2.60 -12.91 39.46
CA MET A 83 2.96 -14.30 39.75
C MET A 83 1.77 -15.02 40.38
N VAL A 84 1.40 -16.17 39.80
CA VAL A 84 0.35 -17.05 40.35
C VAL A 84 1.04 -18.17 41.13
N PRO A 85 0.98 -18.19 42.48
CA PRO A 85 1.69 -19.16 43.30
C PRO A 85 1.04 -20.56 43.23
N ALA A 86 1.86 -21.60 43.40
CA ALA A 86 1.43 -22.99 43.59
C ALA A 86 0.48 -23.59 42.53
N ASN A 87 0.41 -22.99 41.33
CA ASN A 87 -0.43 -23.44 40.22
C ASN A 87 0.36 -23.45 38.90
N GLY A 88 1.25 -24.43 38.75
CA GLY A 88 2.00 -24.65 37.50
C GLY A 88 1.19 -25.36 36.40
N LEU A 89 0.06 -25.99 36.75
CA LEU A 89 -0.73 -26.75 35.79
C LEU A 89 -1.61 -25.82 34.95
N ASN A 90 -2.43 -24.96 35.56
CA ASN A 90 -3.35 -24.06 34.86
C ASN A 90 -3.46 -22.69 35.56
N PRO A 91 -2.38 -21.88 35.58
CA PRO A 91 -2.43 -20.55 36.19
C PRO A 91 -3.34 -19.62 35.38
N GLN A 92 -4.11 -18.78 36.09
CA GLN A 92 -4.89 -17.70 35.48
C GLN A 92 -4.27 -16.37 35.89
N TYR A 93 -3.88 -15.58 34.90
CA TYR A 93 -3.26 -14.27 35.11
C TYR A 93 -4.31 -13.16 35.03
N ASN A 94 -5.23 -13.24 34.05
CA ASN A 94 -6.33 -12.27 33.83
C ASN A 94 -5.90 -10.80 33.96
N GLU A 95 -4.75 -10.45 33.39
CA GLU A 95 -4.19 -9.09 33.45
C GLU A 95 -4.78 -8.19 32.37
N GLU A 96 -4.73 -6.88 32.63
CA GLU A 96 -5.03 -5.86 31.62
C GLU A 96 -4.10 -5.99 30.40
N PRO A 97 -4.56 -5.58 29.20
CA PRO A 97 -3.77 -5.67 27.99
C PRO A 97 -2.47 -4.89 28.11
N PHE A 98 -1.35 -5.55 27.84
CA PHE A 98 -0.06 -4.91 27.63
C PHE A 98 -0.10 -4.10 26.33
N LEU A 99 0.05 -2.77 26.43
CA LEU A 99 -0.12 -1.85 25.32
C LEU A 99 1.22 -1.36 24.78
N PHE A 100 1.61 -1.89 23.63
CA PHE A 100 2.69 -1.36 22.80
C PHE A 100 2.10 -0.26 21.93
N ARG A 101 2.15 0.98 22.44
CA ARG A 101 1.43 2.13 21.87
C ARG A 101 1.85 2.49 20.46
N LYS A 102 3.14 2.36 20.15
CA LYS A 102 3.71 2.74 18.86
C LYS A 102 4.80 1.75 18.48
N VAL A 103 4.54 1.00 17.41
CA VAL A 103 5.50 0.14 16.74
C VAL A 103 5.77 0.78 15.38
N VAL A 104 6.93 1.41 15.26
CA VAL A 104 7.39 2.14 14.07
C VAL A 104 7.48 1.22 12.87
N LEU A 105 8.00 0.00 13.06
CA LEU A 105 8.23 -0.95 11.97
C LEU A 105 7.77 -2.37 12.34
N PRO A 106 6.48 -2.68 12.16
CA PRO A 106 5.91 -3.98 12.51
C PRO A 106 6.57 -5.16 11.78
N ASP A 107 6.98 -4.98 10.52
CA ASP A 107 7.57 -6.03 9.68
C ASP A 107 8.88 -6.61 10.26
N LEU A 108 9.65 -5.81 11.00
CA LEU A 108 10.89 -6.26 11.63
C LEU A 108 10.67 -6.70 13.09
N ALA A 109 9.56 -6.28 13.69
CA ALA A 109 9.25 -6.51 15.08
C ALA A 109 8.83 -7.97 15.33
N VAL A 110 9.30 -8.50 16.46
CA VAL A 110 8.96 -9.83 16.97
C VAL A 110 8.52 -9.72 18.42
N LEU A 111 7.44 -10.42 18.74
CA LEU A 111 6.87 -10.55 20.07
C LEU A 111 7.40 -11.84 20.71
N ARG A 112 7.97 -11.74 21.91
CA ARG A 112 8.47 -12.87 22.68
C ARG A 112 7.64 -13.04 23.95
N PHE A 113 7.01 -14.20 24.06
CA PHE A 113 6.42 -14.69 25.30
C PHE A 113 7.46 -15.53 26.03
N GLY A 114 7.81 -15.16 27.26
CA GLY A 114 8.66 -15.93 28.16
C GLY A 114 7.89 -16.32 29.40
N VAL A 115 7.84 -17.62 29.71
CA VAL A 115 7.24 -18.14 30.94
C VAL A 115 8.34 -18.51 31.90
N TYR A 116 8.23 -18.05 33.15
CA TYR A 116 9.21 -18.29 34.19
C TYR A 116 8.54 -18.80 35.46
N ASP A 117 9.33 -19.53 36.26
CA ASP A 117 8.94 -19.93 37.60
C ASP A 117 9.24 -18.84 38.65
N GLU A 118 8.83 -19.10 39.89
CA GLU A 118 9.11 -18.25 41.06
C GLU A 118 10.61 -18.03 41.35
N ASN A 119 11.49 -18.89 40.85
CA ASN A 119 12.95 -18.79 40.99
C ASN A 119 13.61 -18.08 39.79
N GLY A 120 12.82 -17.61 38.81
CA GLY A 120 13.31 -16.97 37.58
C GLY A 120 13.84 -17.95 36.54
N LYS A 121 13.63 -19.26 36.71
CA LYS A 121 13.95 -20.28 35.71
C LYS A 121 12.93 -20.25 34.58
N MET A 122 13.41 -20.22 33.35
CA MET A 122 12.55 -20.26 32.17
C MET A 122 11.91 -21.65 31.99
N LEU A 123 10.59 -21.68 31.94
CA LEU A 123 9.79 -22.89 31.71
C LEU A 123 9.53 -23.11 30.21
N GLY A 124 9.41 -22.02 29.46
CA GLY A 124 9.25 -22.06 28.00
C GLY A 124 9.17 -20.67 27.41
N GLN A 125 9.37 -20.57 26.10
CA GLN A 125 9.25 -19.33 25.36
C GLN A 125 8.57 -19.56 24.00
N ARG A 126 7.97 -18.51 23.47
CA ARG A 126 7.51 -18.46 22.08
C ARG A 126 7.85 -17.12 21.47
N ILE A 127 8.34 -17.14 20.23
CA ILE A 127 8.66 -15.94 19.45
C ILE A 127 7.71 -15.91 18.26
N LEU A 128 6.98 -14.82 18.11
CA LEU A 128 6.04 -14.58 17.02
C LEU A 128 6.44 -13.29 16.29
N PRO A 129 6.69 -13.30 14.96
CA PRO A 129 6.78 -12.07 14.20
C PRO A 129 5.45 -11.34 14.25
N LEU A 130 5.50 -10.01 14.25
CA LEU A 130 4.29 -9.20 14.08
C LEU A 130 3.78 -9.29 12.65
N ASP A 131 4.66 -9.50 11.68
CA ASP A 131 4.30 -9.84 10.31
C ASP A 131 3.43 -11.11 10.26
N GLY A 132 2.24 -10.98 9.68
CA GLY A 132 1.22 -12.05 9.61
C GLY A 132 0.47 -12.33 10.92
N LEU A 133 0.71 -11.58 12.00
CA LEU A 133 0.00 -11.79 13.27
C LEU A 133 -1.40 -11.17 13.22
N MET A 134 -2.43 -12.01 13.11
CA MET A 134 -3.84 -11.56 13.15
C MET A 134 -4.27 -11.17 14.57
N SER A 135 -5.39 -10.47 14.72
CA SER A 135 -6.04 -10.19 16.02
C SER A 135 -6.96 -11.33 16.47
N GLY A 136 -7.19 -11.46 17.78
CA GLY A 136 -8.12 -12.41 18.40
C GLY A 136 -7.47 -13.37 19.41
N TYR A 137 -8.33 -14.14 20.09
CA TYR A 137 -7.97 -15.15 21.08
C TYR A 137 -7.26 -16.35 20.45
N ARG A 138 -6.16 -16.82 21.05
CA ARG A 138 -5.47 -18.03 20.60
C ARG A 138 -4.71 -18.73 21.71
N HIS A 139 -4.50 -20.03 21.50
CA HIS A 139 -3.51 -20.80 22.25
C HIS A 139 -2.15 -20.71 21.55
N ILE A 140 -1.13 -20.34 22.31
CA ILE A 140 0.24 -20.17 21.88
C ILE A 140 1.06 -21.30 22.48
N SER A 141 1.46 -22.28 21.67
CA SER A 141 2.32 -23.38 22.12
C SER A 141 3.72 -22.88 22.43
N LEU A 142 4.25 -23.28 23.60
CA LEU A 142 5.58 -22.89 24.04
C LEU A 142 6.65 -23.82 23.46
N ARG A 143 7.88 -23.31 23.47
CA ARG A 143 9.09 -24.00 23.05
C ARG A 143 10.15 -23.91 24.14
N THR A 144 11.16 -24.75 24.06
CA THR A 144 12.30 -24.70 24.98
C THR A 144 13.16 -23.45 24.73
N GLU A 145 14.15 -23.22 25.60
CA GLU A 145 15.13 -22.14 25.41
C GLU A 145 15.87 -22.26 24.06
N GLY A 146 16.13 -23.48 23.59
CA GLY A 146 16.70 -23.76 22.26
C GLY A 146 15.72 -23.67 21.08
N ASN A 147 14.49 -23.18 21.30
CA ASN A 147 13.40 -23.14 20.31
C ASN A 147 12.94 -24.53 19.80
N PHE A 148 13.12 -25.60 20.58
CA PHE A 148 12.56 -26.90 20.24
C PHE A 148 11.07 -26.97 20.64
N PRO A 149 10.20 -27.60 19.83
CA PRO A 149 8.77 -27.74 20.14
C PRO A 149 8.53 -28.43 21.48
N MET A 150 7.59 -27.92 22.29
CA MET A 150 7.07 -28.63 23.47
C MET A 150 5.62 -29.07 23.19
N SER A 151 5.23 -30.24 23.69
CA SER A 151 3.94 -30.86 23.32
C SER A 151 2.74 -30.36 24.14
N LEU A 152 2.93 -29.96 25.40
CA LEU A 152 1.83 -29.65 26.33
C LEU A 152 1.77 -28.17 26.77
N PRO A 153 2.88 -27.49 27.08
CA PRO A 153 2.80 -26.13 27.63
C PRO A 153 2.27 -25.12 26.61
N MET A 154 1.20 -24.42 26.97
CA MET A 154 0.55 -23.41 26.12
C MET A 154 0.15 -22.17 26.94
N LEU A 155 0.09 -21.02 26.26
CA LEU A 155 -0.49 -19.79 26.79
C LEU A 155 -1.78 -19.46 26.06
N PHE A 156 -2.82 -19.07 26.79
CA PHE A 156 -4.04 -18.52 26.23
C PHE A 156 -3.99 -17.00 26.31
N CYS A 157 -3.97 -16.36 25.14
CA CYS A 157 -3.82 -14.91 25.02
C CYS A 157 -4.83 -14.32 24.04
N ASN A 158 -5.25 -13.08 24.29
CA ASN A 158 -5.90 -12.23 23.30
C ASN A 158 -4.87 -11.25 22.72
N ILE A 159 -4.81 -11.16 21.40
CA ILE A 159 -3.92 -10.24 20.68
C ILE A 159 -4.78 -9.25 19.90
N GLU A 160 -4.57 -7.95 20.11
CA GLU A 160 -5.24 -6.88 19.35
C GLU A 160 -4.20 -6.07 18.59
N LEU A 161 -4.23 -6.17 17.26
CA LEU A 161 -3.43 -5.35 16.37
C LEU A 161 -4.30 -4.23 15.79
N LYS A 162 -3.88 -2.98 15.95
CA LYS A 162 -4.52 -1.77 15.40
C LYS A 162 -3.49 -0.93 14.66
N ILE A 163 -3.96 -0.06 13.76
CA ILE A 163 -3.08 0.92 13.11
C ILE A 163 -2.76 2.01 14.13
N TYR A 164 -1.49 2.42 14.22
CA TYR A 164 -1.10 3.55 15.05
C TYR A 164 -1.63 4.84 14.45
N ILE A 165 -2.41 5.58 15.24
CA ILE A 165 -2.94 6.90 14.87
C ILE A 165 -2.28 7.93 15.81
N PRO A 166 -1.56 8.92 15.27
CA PRO A 166 -1.02 10.01 16.09
C PRO A 166 -2.12 10.77 16.83
N ASP A 167 -1.80 11.24 18.04
CA ASP A 167 -2.72 12.01 18.87
C ASP A 167 -3.26 13.25 18.11
N GLY A 168 -4.58 13.42 18.10
CA GLY A 168 -5.28 14.51 17.40
C GLY A 168 -5.78 14.20 15.98
N LEU A 169 -5.42 13.05 15.41
CA LEU A 169 -5.91 12.60 14.09
C LEU A 169 -6.97 11.48 14.17
N GLY A 170 -7.34 11.04 15.37
CA GLY A 170 -8.34 9.99 15.60
C GLY A 170 -9.68 10.30 14.94
N GLU A 171 -10.22 11.50 15.16
CA GLU A 171 -11.51 11.92 14.58
C GLU A 171 -11.50 11.93 13.04
N MET A 172 -10.35 12.28 12.43
CA MET A 172 -10.18 12.27 10.98
C MET A 172 -10.11 10.84 10.44
N MET A 173 -9.42 9.94 11.13
CA MET A 173 -9.31 8.54 10.71
C MET A 173 -10.65 7.80 10.89
N ASP A 174 -11.39 8.07 11.96
CA ASP A 174 -12.74 7.53 12.15
C ASP A 174 -13.70 8.01 11.05
N ALA A 175 -13.59 9.27 10.64
CA ALA A 175 -14.34 9.83 9.51
C ALA A 175 -14.02 9.17 8.17
N LEU A 176 -12.74 8.80 7.96
CA LEU A 176 -12.28 8.11 6.75
C LEU A 176 -12.61 6.61 6.76
N SER A 177 -12.62 5.98 7.94
CA SER A 177 -12.87 4.54 8.10
C SER A 177 -14.36 4.22 7.96
N ASP A 178 -15.25 5.07 8.47
CA ASP A 178 -16.70 4.94 8.33
C ASP A 178 -17.36 6.24 7.80
N PRO A 179 -17.29 6.49 6.49
CA PRO A 179 -17.81 7.72 5.89
C PRO A 179 -19.31 7.93 6.13
N ARG A 180 -20.07 6.82 6.17
CA ARG A 180 -21.53 6.85 6.40
C ARG A 180 -21.89 7.19 7.84
N ALA A 181 -21.14 6.67 8.82
CA ALA A 181 -21.39 6.94 10.23
C ALA A 181 -21.04 8.39 10.57
N PHE A 182 -19.94 8.90 10.02
CA PHE A 182 -19.52 10.29 10.20
C PHE A 182 -20.51 11.29 9.59
N MET A 183 -20.94 11.07 8.34
CA MET A 183 -21.96 11.92 7.69
C MET A 183 -23.30 11.90 8.46
N SER A 184 -23.72 10.73 8.96
CA SER A 184 -24.94 10.61 9.79
C SER A 184 -24.80 11.29 11.15
N ALA A 185 -23.63 11.22 11.80
CA ALA A 185 -23.36 11.92 13.05
C ALA A 185 -23.31 13.43 12.86
N GLN A 186 -22.71 13.91 11.77
CA GLN A 186 -22.68 15.32 11.39
C GLN A 186 -24.09 15.83 11.05
N GLU A 187 -24.88 15.08 10.28
CA GLU A 187 -26.27 15.40 9.96
C GLU A 187 -27.16 15.40 11.21
N LYS A 188 -26.96 14.47 12.14
CA LYS A 188 -27.65 14.46 13.44
C LYS A 188 -27.27 15.67 14.29
N ARG A 189 -25.99 16.03 14.34
CA ARG A 189 -25.51 17.20 15.08
C ARG A 189 -26.02 18.51 14.47
N GLU A 190 -26.08 18.60 13.14
CA GLU A 190 -26.69 19.73 12.43
C GLU A 190 -28.19 19.79 12.66
N ASN A 191 -28.90 18.67 12.63
CA ASN A 191 -30.34 18.62 12.91
C ASN A 191 -30.63 18.96 14.38
N GLN A 192 -29.75 18.58 15.31
CA GLN A 192 -29.88 18.92 16.73
C GLN A 192 -29.57 20.41 16.98
N MET A 193 -28.60 21.00 16.27
CA MET A 193 -28.35 22.45 16.31
C MET A 193 -29.47 23.25 15.66
N LYS A 194 -30.06 22.78 14.55
CA LYS A 194 -31.26 23.36 13.94
C LYS A 194 -32.48 23.26 14.85
N ALA A 195 -32.66 22.14 15.54
CA ALA A 195 -33.74 21.95 16.51
C ALA A 195 -33.61 22.88 17.73
N MET A 196 -32.39 23.33 18.06
CA MET A 196 -32.13 24.35 19.09
C MET A 196 -32.13 25.79 18.54
N GLY A 197 -32.51 26.00 17.27
CA GLY A 197 -32.69 27.33 16.68
C GLY A 197 -31.41 28.06 16.32
N ILE A 198 -30.28 27.36 16.17
CA ILE A 198 -29.00 27.95 15.78
C ILE A 198 -28.75 27.65 14.30
N GLU A 199 -28.97 28.62 13.43
CA GLU A 199 -28.63 28.52 12.01
C GLU A 199 -27.13 28.77 11.79
N ALA A 200 -26.50 28.09 10.82
CA ALA A 200 -25.06 28.23 10.54
C ALA A 200 -24.66 29.66 10.11
N SER A 201 -25.63 30.50 9.75
CA SER A 201 -25.51 31.94 9.49
C SER A 201 -25.34 32.80 10.74
N ASP A 202 -25.71 32.31 11.93
CA ASP A 202 -25.71 33.08 13.18
C ASP A 202 -24.42 32.98 14.00
N LEU A 203 -23.47 32.15 13.57
CA LEU A 203 -22.11 32.11 14.13
C LEU A 203 -21.29 33.30 13.60
N ASN A 204 -21.62 34.50 14.07
CA ASN A 204 -20.83 35.70 13.88
C ASN A 204 -19.57 35.62 14.76
N THR A 205 -18.51 34.97 14.28
CA THR A 205 -17.19 34.91 14.98
C THR A 205 -16.44 36.24 14.88
N LYS A 206 -17.05 37.34 15.35
CA LYS A 206 -16.38 38.64 15.49
C LYS A 206 -16.13 39.07 16.93
N ASP A 207 -16.76 38.43 17.92
CA ASP A 207 -16.60 38.82 19.32
C ASP A 207 -16.30 37.64 20.25
N ILE A 208 -15.12 37.05 20.11
CA ILE A 208 -14.47 36.32 21.21
C ILE A 208 -13.01 36.77 21.27
N LYS A 209 -12.70 37.66 22.21
CA LYS A 209 -11.32 37.95 22.63
C LYS A 209 -10.85 36.79 23.53
N ILE A 210 -10.19 35.79 22.95
CA ILE A 210 -9.31 34.91 23.72
C ILE A 210 -7.88 35.43 23.55
N VAL A 211 -7.31 35.81 24.68
CA VAL A 211 -5.95 36.32 24.82
C VAL A 211 -4.97 35.17 24.62
N GLY A 212 -4.07 35.34 23.63
CA GLY A 212 -2.78 34.66 23.56
C GLY A 212 -2.69 33.44 22.64
N LYS A 213 -2.22 33.63 21.41
CA LYS A 213 -0.90 33.14 20.93
C LYS A 213 -0.66 33.63 19.49
N LYS A 214 0.62 33.78 19.15
CA LYS A 214 1.19 34.55 18.04
C LYS A 214 0.91 33.97 16.64
N THR A 215 0.61 34.91 15.72
CA THR A 215 0.98 34.99 14.28
C THR A 215 1.19 33.69 13.49
N ALA A 216 0.26 33.41 12.57
CA ALA A 216 0.57 32.93 11.23
C ALA A 216 -0.50 33.43 10.24
N THR A 217 -0.03 33.94 9.12
CA THR A 217 -0.75 34.55 7.99
C THR A 217 -1.91 33.69 7.46
N LYS A 218 -3.17 34.09 7.74
CA LYS A 218 -4.36 33.65 7.00
C LYS A 218 -4.70 34.64 5.91
N LYS A 219 -4.15 34.41 4.72
CA LYS A 219 -4.56 35.12 3.50
C LYS A 219 -4.43 34.18 2.30
N ASP A 220 -5.16 33.06 2.29
CA ASP A 220 -5.43 32.32 1.03
C ASP A 220 -6.51 31.21 1.08
N GLU A 221 -7.32 31.06 2.13
CA GLU A 221 -8.24 29.90 2.22
C GLU A 221 -9.64 30.07 1.58
N ARG A 222 -9.92 31.17 0.86
CA ARG A 222 -11.24 31.38 0.22
C ARG A 222 -11.24 31.26 -1.32
N GLU A 223 -10.10 30.99 -1.96
CA GLU A 223 -10.03 30.91 -3.43
C GLU A 223 -10.01 29.48 -4.03
N GLU A 224 -9.91 28.42 -3.23
CA GLU A 224 -9.74 27.04 -3.75
C GLU A 224 -11.03 26.25 -4.04
N LYS A 225 -12.22 26.78 -3.76
CA LYS A 225 -13.47 25.98 -3.89
C LYS A 225 -13.93 25.65 -5.32
N ASN A 226 -13.20 26.10 -6.35
CA ASN A 226 -13.53 25.85 -7.76
C ASN A 226 -12.37 25.20 -8.54
N ASP A 227 -11.44 24.50 -7.88
CA ASP A 227 -10.47 23.68 -8.61
C ASP A 227 -11.19 22.41 -9.11
N ILE A 228 -11.24 22.24 -10.43
CA ILE A 228 -11.86 21.08 -11.07
C ILE A 228 -11.00 19.86 -10.74
N ALA A 229 -11.38 19.09 -9.73
CA ALA A 229 -10.80 17.78 -9.46
C ALA A 229 -11.25 16.82 -10.57
N MET A 230 -10.47 16.74 -11.65
CA MET A 230 -10.60 15.63 -12.59
C MET A 230 -10.05 14.39 -11.91
N GLU A 231 -10.85 13.33 -11.85
CA GLU A 231 -10.40 12.06 -11.29
C GLU A 231 -9.20 11.53 -12.08
N PRO A 232 -8.16 11.04 -11.39
CA PRO A 232 -7.00 10.44 -12.05
C PRO A 232 -7.42 9.19 -12.85
N ILE A 233 -6.73 8.94 -13.97
CA ILE A 233 -7.01 7.79 -14.83
C ILE A 233 -6.59 6.53 -14.07
N ASN A 234 -7.56 5.68 -13.72
CA ASN A 234 -7.29 4.44 -13.02
C ASN A 234 -6.72 3.37 -13.96
N LEU A 235 -5.58 2.78 -13.62
CA LEU A 235 -4.94 1.67 -14.35
C LEU A 235 -5.87 0.47 -14.55
N GLU A 236 -6.77 0.21 -13.62
CA GLU A 236 -7.76 -0.88 -13.71
C GLU A 236 -8.76 -0.64 -14.84
N THR A 237 -9.18 0.62 -15.03
CA THR A 237 -10.06 0.98 -16.14
C THR A 237 -9.38 0.81 -17.49
N LEU A 238 -8.07 1.11 -17.58
CA LEU A 238 -7.27 0.88 -18.80
C LEU A 238 -7.14 -0.62 -19.11
N ARG A 239 -6.95 -1.47 -18.10
CA ARG A 239 -6.89 -2.94 -18.27
C ARG A 239 -8.23 -3.57 -18.64
N SER A 240 -9.35 -2.93 -18.29
CA SER A 240 -10.70 -3.38 -18.67
C SER A 240 -11.03 -3.15 -20.16
N GLN A 241 -10.19 -2.39 -20.88
CA GLN A 241 -10.49 -2.03 -22.26
C GLN A 241 -10.45 -3.24 -23.21
N LYS A 242 -11.39 -3.28 -24.16
CA LYS A 242 -11.62 -4.41 -25.06
C LYS A 242 -10.38 -4.82 -25.85
N ASN A 243 -9.55 -3.86 -26.26
CA ASN A 243 -8.33 -4.13 -27.03
C ASN A 243 -7.26 -4.80 -26.16
N PHE A 244 -7.08 -4.33 -24.92
CA PHE A 244 -6.19 -4.96 -23.95
C PHE A 244 -6.62 -6.40 -23.65
N LEU A 245 -7.90 -6.61 -23.31
CA LEU A 245 -8.45 -7.94 -23.03
C LEU A 245 -8.31 -8.92 -24.21
N LYS A 246 -8.47 -8.44 -25.45
CA LYS A 246 -8.25 -9.24 -26.66
C LYS A 246 -6.77 -9.65 -26.79
N SER A 247 -5.86 -8.71 -26.55
CA SER A 247 -4.41 -8.98 -26.58
C SER A 247 -4.04 -10.02 -25.52
N THR A 248 -4.47 -9.85 -24.28
CA THR A 248 -4.22 -10.80 -23.20
C THR A 248 -4.74 -12.20 -23.51
N LYS A 249 -5.95 -12.33 -24.08
CA LYS A 249 -6.49 -13.63 -24.52
C LYS A 249 -5.66 -14.28 -25.63
N LYS A 250 -5.11 -13.48 -26.55
CA LYS A 250 -4.22 -13.98 -27.61
C LYS A 250 -2.91 -14.48 -27.02
N GLN A 251 -2.29 -13.69 -26.15
CA GLN A 251 -1.05 -14.01 -25.44
C GLN A 251 -1.19 -15.30 -24.61
N GLN A 252 -2.31 -15.49 -23.93
CA GLN A 252 -2.59 -16.71 -23.17
C GLN A 252 -2.66 -17.97 -24.07
N LYS A 253 -3.28 -17.86 -25.26
CA LYS A 253 -3.31 -18.96 -26.24
C LYS A 253 -1.93 -19.26 -26.82
N GLU A 254 -1.11 -18.24 -27.06
CA GLU A 254 0.27 -18.40 -27.53
C GLU A 254 1.13 -19.15 -26.48
N LEU A 255 1.02 -18.78 -25.20
CA LEU A 255 1.69 -19.48 -24.08
C LEU A 255 1.23 -20.94 -23.94
N GLU A 256 -0.08 -21.20 -24.00
CA GLU A 256 -0.60 -22.56 -23.94
C GLU A 256 -0.10 -23.44 -25.09
N SER A 257 -0.03 -22.88 -26.29
CA SER A 257 0.50 -23.58 -27.48
C SER A 257 1.97 -23.93 -27.31
N MET A 258 2.79 -22.98 -26.84
CA MET A 258 4.21 -23.19 -26.56
C MET A 258 4.43 -24.25 -25.47
N ARG A 259 3.71 -24.17 -24.34
CA ARG A 259 3.79 -25.18 -23.26
C ARG A 259 3.39 -26.58 -23.74
N LYS A 260 2.38 -26.70 -24.60
CA LYS A 260 2.00 -27.98 -25.21
C LYS A 260 3.11 -28.54 -26.10
N ARG A 261 3.77 -27.70 -26.89
CA ARG A 261 4.92 -28.11 -27.71
C ARG A 261 6.10 -28.57 -26.85
N GLN A 262 6.45 -27.80 -25.83
CA GLN A 262 7.53 -28.13 -24.89
C GLN A 262 7.24 -29.44 -24.13
N MET A 263 6.00 -29.67 -23.70
CA MET A 263 5.60 -30.92 -23.05
C MET A 263 5.77 -32.13 -23.99
N LYS A 264 5.41 -32.00 -25.27
CA LYS A 264 5.63 -33.08 -26.26
C LYS A 264 7.12 -33.38 -26.46
N GLU A 265 7.97 -32.35 -26.53
CA GLU A 265 9.42 -32.52 -26.64
C GLU A 265 9.99 -33.23 -25.39
N ARG A 266 9.60 -32.79 -24.19
CA ARG A 266 10.00 -33.42 -22.92
C ARG A 266 9.64 -34.91 -22.88
N LEU A 267 8.40 -35.27 -23.22
CA LEU A 267 7.95 -36.67 -23.26
C LEU A 267 8.72 -37.50 -24.31
N SER A 268 9.01 -36.91 -25.47
CA SER A 268 9.76 -37.58 -26.52
C SER A 268 11.21 -37.89 -26.09
N ILE A 269 11.90 -36.91 -25.49
CA ILE A 269 13.26 -37.10 -24.97
C ILE A 269 13.26 -38.12 -23.84
N GLN A 270 12.34 -37.99 -22.87
CA GLN A 270 12.21 -38.93 -21.76
C GLN A 270 12.04 -40.38 -22.26
N LYS A 271 11.12 -40.63 -23.20
CA LYS A 271 10.91 -41.96 -23.78
C LYS A 271 12.19 -42.51 -24.45
N HIS A 272 12.93 -41.66 -25.15
CA HIS A 272 14.18 -42.04 -25.79
C HIS A 272 15.27 -42.37 -24.75
N GLN A 273 15.40 -41.56 -23.70
CA GLN A 273 16.38 -41.75 -22.63
C GLN A 273 16.12 -43.04 -21.84
N CYS A 274 14.87 -43.31 -21.43
CA CYS A 274 14.49 -44.57 -20.78
C CYS A 274 14.81 -45.78 -21.67
N SER A 275 14.42 -45.73 -22.95
CA SER A 275 14.68 -46.83 -23.90
C SER A 275 16.18 -47.10 -24.09
N ALA A 276 17.02 -46.06 -24.03
CA ALA A 276 18.47 -46.19 -24.14
C ALA A 276 19.09 -46.82 -22.87
N ILE A 277 18.62 -46.43 -21.68
CA ILE A 277 19.04 -47.05 -20.41
C ILE A 277 18.62 -48.52 -20.34
N ASP A 278 17.38 -48.85 -20.73
CA ASP A 278 16.88 -50.23 -20.74
C ASP A 278 17.72 -51.13 -21.64
N LYS A 279 18.13 -50.62 -22.82
CA LYS A 279 19.04 -51.34 -23.72
C LYS A 279 20.44 -51.49 -23.14
N ALA A 280 20.98 -50.44 -22.51
CA ALA A 280 22.34 -50.44 -21.95
C ALA A 280 22.49 -51.30 -20.68
N SER A 281 21.39 -51.51 -19.94
CA SER A 281 21.32 -52.33 -18.72
C SER A 281 20.94 -53.79 -18.97
N LYS A 282 20.41 -54.12 -20.16
CA LYS A 282 19.95 -55.48 -20.50
C LYS A 282 21.07 -56.52 -20.34
N GLY A 283 20.84 -57.48 -19.43
CA GLY A 283 21.76 -58.59 -19.18
C GLY A 283 22.88 -58.30 -18.16
N LYS A 284 22.90 -57.14 -17.51
CA LYS A 284 23.90 -56.79 -16.47
C LYS A 284 23.32 -57.01 -15.07
N LYS A 285 24.04 -57.76 -14.22
CA LYS A 285 23.69 -57.99 -12.81
C LYS A 285 24.05 -56.81 -11.89
N GLU A 286 25.10 -56.06 -12.23
CA GLU A 286 25.52 -54.84 -11.54
C GLU A 286 25.63 -53.69 -12.54
N VAL A 287 24.83 -52.64 -12.32
CA VAL A 287 24.61 -51.53 -13.26
C VAL A 287 25.24 -50.23 -12.73
N MET A 288 25.47 -50.13 -11.42
CA MET A 288 25.86 -48.88 -10.75
C MET A 288 27.27 -48.37 -11.10
N ASP A 289 28.22 -49.27 -11.38
CA ASP A 289 29.61 -48.89 -11.62
C ASP A 289 30.09 -49.04 -13.07
N ASP A 290 29.18 -49.37 -14.00
CA ASP A 290 29.51 -49.53 -15.40
C ASP A 290 29.89 -48.17 -16.04
N PRO A 291 31.13 -48.01 -16.56
CA PRO A 291 31.59 -46.76 -17.19
C PRO A 291 30.74 -46.33 -18.39
N ASN A 292 30.21 -47.28 -19.16
CA ASN A 292 29.36 -47.01 -20.32
C ASN A 292 28.01 -46.43 -19.87
N ILE A 293 27.43 -46.96 -18.79
CA ILE A 293 26.16 -46.45 -18.25
C ILE A 293 26.34 -45.07 -17.63
N LYS A 294 27.44 -44.85 -16.89
CA LYS A 294 27.79 -43.51 -16.36
C LYS A 294 27.93 -42.47 -17.48
N THR A 295 28.56 -42.84 -18.59
CA THR A 295 28.71 -41.96 -19.76
C THR A 295 27.35 -41.62 -20.38
N VAL A 296 26.51 -42.63 -20.64
CA VAL A 296 25.15 -42.45 -21.18
C VAL A 296 24.31 -41.55 -20.28
N VAL A 297 24.30 -41.79 -18.96
CA VAL A 297 23.55 -40.96 -18.00
C VAL A 297 24.05 -39.52 -18.01
N THR A 298 25.36 -39.29 -18.08
CA THR A 298 25.94 -37.94 -18.12
C THR A 298 25.54 -37.19 -19.39
N GLU A 299 25.54 -37.86 -20.54
CA GLU A 299 25.08 -37.28 -21.82
C GLU A 299 23.58 -36.98 -21.81
N GLN A 300 22.77 -37.89 -21.25
CA GLN A 300 21.32 -37.69 -21.11
C GLN A 300 20.98 -36.54 -20.16
N MET A 301 21.72 -36.42 -19.04
CA MET A 301 21.60 -35.28 -18.12
C MET A 301 21.92 -33.96 -18.83
N LYS A 302 22.99 -33.92 -19.64
CA LYS A 302 23.34 -32.73 -20.42
C LYS A 302 22.26 -32.40 -21.45
N GLN A 303 21.81 -33.38 -22.23
CA GLN A 303 20.74 -33.21 -23.23
C GLN A 303 19.45 -32.67 -22.60
N TRP A 304 19.06 -33.21 -21.44
CA TRP A 304 17.88 -32.77 -20.71
C TRP A 304 18.04 -31.33 -20.21
N SER A 305 19.20 -31.02 -19.62
CA SER A 305 19.50 -29.68 -19.11
C SER A 305 19.49 -28.62 -20.22
N ASP A 306 20.13 -28.90 -21.36
CA ASP A 306 20.18 -28.00 -22.52
C ASP A 306 18.78 -27.75 -23.11
N MET A 307 17.92 -28.79 -23.16
CA MET A 307 16.51 -28.64 -23.57
C MET A 307 15.75 -27.73 -22.60
N MET A 308 15.84 -28.00 -21.30
CA MET A 308 15.10 -27.23 -20.30
C MET A 308 15.56 -25.78 -20.21
N GLU A 309 16.86 -25.50 -20.43
CA GLU A 309 17.38 -24.12 -20.55
C GLU A 309 16.76 -23.41 -21.76
N ARG A 310 16.71 -24.06 -22.92
CA ARG A 310 16.08 -23.52 -24.13
C ARG A 310 14.58 -23.27 -23.95
N HIS A 311 13.85 -24.18 -23.31
CA HIS A 311 12.43 -24.01 -23.01
C HIS A 311 12.17 -22.80 -22.12
N ARG A 312 12.98 -22.62 -21.07
CA ARG A 312 12.88 -21.46 -20.16
C ARG A 312 13.20 -20.14 -20.85
N LYS A 313 14.28 -20.10 -21.64
CA LYS A 313 14.65 -18.91 -22.44
C LYS A 313 13.53 -18.50 -23.40
N GLU A 314 12.92 -19.47 -24.07
CA GLU A 314 11.79 -19.23 -24.96
C GLU A 314 10.58 -18.69 -24.19
N GLU A 315 10.27 -19.23 -23.01
CA GLU A 315 9.17 -18.75 -22.17
C GLU A 315 9.42 -17.32 -21.67
N TRP A 316 10.62 -17.01 -21.16
CA TRP A 316 10.95 -15.65 -20.73
C TRP A 316 10.95 -14.64 -21.88
N CYS A 317 11.45 -15.00 -23.06
CA CYS A 317 11.42 -14.11 -24.23
C CYS A 317 9.98 -13.77 -24.59
N MET A 318 9.11 -14.78 -24.67
CA MET A 318 7.69 -14.59 -25.00
C MET A 318 6.97 -13.73 -23.95
N LEU A 319 7.22 -13.97 -22.65
CA LEU A 319 6.61 -13.17 -21.58
C LEU A 319 7.09 -11.71 -21.60
N LYS A 320 8.38 -11.46 -21.85
CA LYS A 320 8.93 -10.10 -22.00
C LYS A 320 8.32 -9.38 -23.22
N GLU A 321 8.17 -10.06 -24.35
CA GLU A 321 7.49 -9.53 -25.54
C GLU A 321 6.01 -9.22 -25.28
N HIS A 322 5.32 -10.10 -24.55
CA HIS A 322 3.92 -9.91 -24.17
C HIS A 322 3.74 -8.67 -23.28
N LEU A 323 4.64 -8.46 -22.31
CA LEU A 323 4.65 -7.26 -21.46
C LEU A 323 4.93 -5.98 -22.26
N ASN A 324 5.91 -5.98 -23.15
CA ASN A 324 6.19 -4.84 -24.02
C ASN A 324 4.98 -4.50 -24.92
N SER A 325 4.33 -5.51 -25.49
CA SER A 325 3.12 -5.31 -26.28
C SER A 325 1.95 -4.77 -25.44
N GLN A 326 1.82 -5.21 -24.18
CA GLN A 326 0.83 -4.69 -23.24
C GLN A 326 1.12 -3.22 -22.88
N GLU A 327 2.39 -2.84 -22.75
CA GLU A 327 2.83 -1.46 -22.52
C GLU A 327 2.37 -0.53 -23.62
N ASP A 328 2.63 -0.88 -24.87
CA ASP A 328 2.26 -0.06 -26.03
C ASP A 328 0.74 0.16 -26.09
N ILE A 329 -0.05 -0.86 -25.76
CA ILE A 329 -1.51 -0.78 -25.74
C ILE A 329 -1.97 0.14 -24.60
N LEU A 330 -1.44 -0.04 -23.39
CA LEU A 330 -1.81 0.76 -22.22
C LEU A 330 -1.40 2.23 -22.38
N LYS A 331 -0.23 2.51 -22.95
CA LYS A 331 0.23 3.87 -23.26
C LYS A 331 -0.70 4.57 -24.23
N LYS A 332 -1.04 3.92 -25.35
CA LYS A 332 -2.00 4.48 -26.33
C LYS A 332 -3.37 4.76 -25.71
N HIS A 333 -3.84 3.89 -24.83
CA HIS A 333 -5.10 4.10 -24.12
C HIS A 333 -5.02 5.24 -23.11
N MET A 334 -3.91 5.35 -22.38
CA MET A 334 -3.67 6.46 -21.46
C MET A 334 -3.62 7.79 -22.20
N GLU A 335 -2.88 7.89 -23.30
CA GLU A 335 -2.82 9.09 -24.15
C GLU A 335 -4.21 9.50 -24.67
N SER A 336 -5.03 8.53 -25.09
CA SER A 336 -6.41 8.78 -25.54
C SER A 336 -7.30 9.33 -24.43
N GLU A 337 -7.22 8.78 -23.22
CA GLU A 337 -7.99 9.27 -22.06
C GLU A 337 -7.49 10.64 -21.59
N GLN A 338 -6.18 10.87 -21.60
CA GLN A 338 -5.59 12.18 -21.28
C GLN A 338 -6.04 13.26 -22.27
N ALA A 339 -6.05 12.94 -23.57
CA ALA A 339 -6.58 13.83 -24.60
C ALA A 339 -8.08 14.12 -24.38
N ALA A 340 -8.87 13.12 -23.99
CA ALA A 340 -10.28 13.30 -23.67
C ALA A 340 -10.48 14.21 -22.44
N GLN A 341 -9.67 14.05 -21.38
CA GLN A 341 -9.71 14.92 -20.21
C GLN A 341 -9.33 16.37 -20.55
N ILE A 342 -8.26 16.58 -21.35
CA ILE A 342 -7.88 17.92 -21.80
C ILE A 342 -9.03 18.56 -22.59
N LYS A 343 -9.65 17.82 -23.51
CA LYS A 343 -10.77 18.32 -24.31
C LYS A 343 -11.96 18.74 -23.42
N ARG A 344 -12.35 17.91 -22.44
CA ARG A 344 -13.42 18.26 -21.48
C ARG A 344 -13.09 19.51 -20.67
N LEU A 345 -11.83 19.67 -20.28
CA LEU A 345 -11.37 20.87 -19.56
C LEU A 345 -11.51 22.13 -20.42
N GLU A 346 -11.11 22.03 -21.69
CA GLU A 346 -11.17 23.14 -22.64
C GLU A 346 -12.61 23.54 -22.97
N GLU A 347 -13.51 22.57 -23.14
CA GLU A 347 -14.94 22.81 -23.31
C GLU A 347 -15.54 23.53 -22.09
N LYS A 348 -15.18 23.11 -20.88
CA LYS A 348 -15.62 23.78 -19.66
C LYS A 348 -15.09 25.21 -19.56
N TYR A 349 -13.81 25.45 -19.82
CA TYR A 349 -13.26 26.80 -19.84
C TYR A 349 -13.88 27.69 -20.92
N ALA A 350 -14.24 27.12 -22.07
CA ALA A 350 -14.98 27.85 -23.09
C ALA A 350 -16.38 28.27 -22.59
N GLN A 351 -17.07 27.38 -21.88
CA GLN A 351 -18.36 27.66 -21.25
C GLN A 351 -18.25 28.74 -20.16
N ASP A 352 -17.30 28.61 -19.23
CA ASP A 352 -17.05 29.58 -18.16
C ASP A 352 -16.73 30.98 -18.73
N ASN A 353 -15.96 31.03 -19.82
CA ASN A 353 -15.64 32.27 -20.53
C ASN A 353 -16.88 32.92 -21.17
N LYS A 354 -17.82 32.11 -21.67
CA LYS A 354 -19.10 32.59 -22.22
C LYS A 354 -20.00 33.15 -21.11
N GLU A 355 -20.09 32.45 -19.99
CA GLU A 355 -20.87 32.88 -18.82
C GLU A 355 -20.32 34.17 -18.19
N MET A 356 -19.00 34.27 -18.04
CA MET A 356 -18.34 35.49 -17.57
C MET A 356 -18.66 36.68 -18.48
N LYS A 357 -18.56 36.53 -19.81
CA LYS A 357 -18.93 37.61 -20.75
C LYS A 357 -20.40 37.99 -20.63
N ALA A 358 -21.30 37.02 -20.47
CA ALA A 358 -22.73 37.28 -20.26
C ALA A 358 -22.97 38.05 -18.95
N GLN A 359 -22.27 37.71 -17.88
CA GLN A 359 -22.37 38.40 -16.60
C GLN A 359 -21.83 39.84 -16.69
N GLN A 360 -20.72 40.06 -17.40
CA GLN A 360 -20.19 41.40 -17.67
C GLN A 360 -21.20 42.27 -18.46
N ALA A 361 -21.88 41.69 -19.45
CA ALA A 361 -22.93 42.37 -20.20
C ALA A 361 -24.14 42.74 -19.30
N LYS A 362 -24.57 41.84 -18.41
CA LYS A 362 -25.64 42.13 -17.42
C LYS A 362 -25.27 43.28 -16.49
N VAL A 363 -24.07 43.24 -15.90
CA VAL A 363 -23.57 44.30 -15.03
C VAL A 363 -23.52 45.65 -15.77
N ALA A 364 -23.10 45.67 -17.03
CA ALA A 364 -23.09 46.90 -17.84
C ALA A 364 -24.50 47.48 -18.04
N VAL A 365 -25.50 46.62 -18.32
CA VAL A 365 -26.91 47.03 -18.45
C VAL A 365 -27.48 47.53 -17.11
N GLU A 366 -27.23 46.82 -16.02
CA GLU A 366 -27.66 47.21 -14.67
C GLU A 366 -27.06 48.55 -14.26
N THR A 367 -25.76 48.76 -14.54
CA THR A 367 -25.08 50.04 -14.27
C THR A 367 -25.77 51.20 -14.99
N SER A 368 -26.17 51.02 -16.25
CA SER A 368 -26.88 52.04 -17.02
C SER A 368 -28.28 52.34 -16.43
N LYS A 369 -29.00 51.30 -16.01
CA LYS A 369 -30.30 51.43 -15.34
C LYS A 369 -30.18 52.15 -14.00
N GLU A 370 -29.17 51.83 -13.19
CA GLU A 370 -28.91 52.48 -11.90
C GLU A 370 -28.66 53.98 -12.05
N VAL A 371 -27.80 54.38 -13.01
CA VAL A 371 -27.49 55.81 -13.23
C VAL A 371 -28.72 56.57 -13.73
N THR A 372 -29.59 55.92 -14.50
CA THR A 372 -30.84 56.53 -14.98
C THR A 372 -31.88 56.67 -13.87
N ALA A 373 -31.94 55.71 -12.94
CA ALA A 373 -32.87 55.69 -11.81
C ALA A 373 -32.45 56.58 -10.63
N ASP A 374 -31.21 57.06 -10.62
CA ASP A 374 -30.65 57.89 -9.55
C ASP A 374 -31.28 59.30 -9.56
N LYS A 375 -32.14 59.55 -8.56
CA LYS A 375 -32.86 60.82 -8.38
C LYS A 375 -31.95 61.98 -7.94
N THR A 376 -30.72 61.71 -7.50
CA THR A 376 -29.77 62.75 -7.08
C THR A 376 -29.15 63.49 -8.28
N LEU A 377 -29.18 62.87 -9.47
CA LEU A 377 -28.64 63.44 -10.70
C LEU A 377 -29.72 64.26 -11.42
N ARG A 378 -29.63 65.59 -11.27
CA ARG A 378 -30.64 66.55 -11.76
C ARG A 378 -30.57 66.81 -13.27
N ASN A 379 -29.38 66.88 -13.86
CA ASN A 379 -29.20 67.28 -15.25
C ASN A 379 -28.63 66.14 -16.12
N LYS A 380 -28.92 66.16 -17.43
CA LYS A 380 -28.44 65.16 -18.39
C LYS A 380 -26.91 65.05 -18.40
N ALA A 381 -26.20 66.18 -18.35
CA ALA A 381 -24.74 66.21 -18.31
C ALA A 381 -24.15 65.49 -17.09
N ASP A 382 -24.81 65.57 -15.93
CA ASP A 382 -24.34 64.89 -14.71
C ASP A 382 -24.53 63.38 -14.79
N ARG A 383 -25.65 62.92 -15.39
CA ARG A 383 -25.90 61.50 -15.66
C ARG A 383 -24.90 60.93 -16.66
N ASP A 384 -24.63 61.65 -17.75
CA ASP A 384 -23.66 61.24 -18.77
C ASP A 384 -22.24 61.17 -18.20
N ARG A 385 -21.85 62.13 -17.34
CA ARG A 385 -20.57 62.12 -16.64
C ARG A 385 -20.45 60.90 -15.70
N ARG A 386 -21.48 60.65 -14.89
CA ARG A 386 -21.49 59.54 -13.92
C ARG A 386 -21.50 58.17 -14.61
N LEU A 387 -22.22 58.05 -15.73
CA LEU A 387 -22.24 56.85 -16.55
C LEU A 387 -20.86 56.57 -17.16
N LYS A 388 -20.17 57.60 -17.67
CA LYS A 388 -18.81 57.45 -18.23
C LYS A 388 -17.81 56.97 -17.18
N GLU A 389 -17.84 57.56 -15.98
CA GLU A 389 -16.99 57.16 -14.86
C GLU A 389 -17.26 55.71 -14.41
N LYS A 390 -18.53 55.32 -14.24
CA LYS A 390 -18.88 53.93 -13.91
C LYS A 390 -18.49 52.94 -15.02
N ASN A 391 -18.64 53.32 -16.29
CA ASN A 391 -18.25 52.47 -17.43
C ASN A 391 -16.74 52.28 -17.52
N GLU A 392 -15.95 53.31 -17.23
CA GLU A 392 -14.48 53.22 -17.16
C GLU A 392 -14.04 52.30 -16.03
N ASN A 393 -14.62 52.45 -14.84
CA ASN A 393 -14.38 51.57 -13.69
C ASN A 393 -14.77 50.10 -13.98
N ASN A 394 -15.94 49.88 -14.60
CA ASN A 394 -16.39 48.56 -15.01
C ASN A 394 -15.44 47.93 -16.05
N THR A 395 -14.95 48.71 -17.02
CA THR A 395 -13.99 48.25 -18.02
C THR A 395 -12.69 47.77 -17.37
N GLY A 396 -12.14 48.56 -16.44
CA GLY A 396 -10.96 48.15 -15.66
C GLY A 396 -11.18 46.87 -14.87
N ARG A 397 -12.35 46.74 -14.21
CA ARG A 397 -12.75 45.53 -13.48
C ARG A 397 -12.85 44.31 -14.39
N PHE A 398 -13.52 44.43 -15.55
CA PHE A 398 -13.71 43.33 -16.50
C PHE A 398 -12.40 42.84 -17.10
N ILE A 399 -11.45 43.75 -17.37
CA ILE A 399 -10.11 43.39 -17.85
C ILE A 399 -9.36 42.59 -16.77
N LYS A 400 -9.39 43.05 -15.51
CA LYS A 400 -8.73 42.35 -14.39
C LYS A 400 -9.34 40.97 -14.16
N GLU A 401 -10.67 40.85 -14.23
CA GLU A 401 -11.38 39.59 -14.09
C GLU A 401 -11.03 38.60 -15.21
N ARG A 402 -11.01 39.05 -16.47
CA ARG A 402 -10.56 38.23 -17.61
C ARG A 402 -9.12 37.76 -17.47
N LYS A 403 -8.22 38.66 -17.04
CA LYS A 403 -6.80 38.33 -16.81
C LYS A 403 -6.64 37.29 -15.71
N ASN A 404 -7.36 37.44 -14.60
CA ASN A 404 -7.34 36.48 -13.49
C ASN A 404 -7.90 35.12 -13.92
N CYS A 405 -9.02 35.11 -14.64
CA CYS A 405 -9.63 33.89 -15.17
C CYS A 405 -8.67 33.15 -16.12
N ALA A 406 -8.05 33.86 -17.06
CA ALA A 406 -7.05 33.28 -17.97
C ALA A 406 -5.83 32.70 -17.23
N MET A 407 -5.33 33.39 -16.18
CA MET A 407 -4.26 32.87 -15.33
C MET A 407 -4.69 31.61 -14.58
N LYS A 408 -5.91 31.55 -14.04
CA LYS A 408 -6.45 30.36 -13.36
C LYS A 408 -6.58 29.19 -14.33
N GLN A 409 -7.15 29.41 -15.51
CA GLN A 409 -7.27 28.39 -16.56
C GLN A 409 -5.90 27.85 -16.99
N SER A 410 -4.91 28.73 -17.20
CA SER A 410 -3.53 28.33 -17.54
C SER A 410 -2.87 27.49 -16.45
N LYS A 411 -3.00 27.90 -15.17
CA LYS A 411 -2.51 27.12 -14.03
C LYS A 411 -3.19 25.75 -13.95
N GLY A 412 -4.50 25.69 -14.14
CA GLY A 412 -5.27 24.43 -14.15
C GLY A 412 -4.83 23.48 -15.26
N LYS A 413 -4.62 23.99 -16.50
CA LYS A 413 -4.09 23.17 -17.61
C LYS A 413 -2.70 22.61 -17.28
N ASN A 414 -1.81 23.43 -16.72
CA ASN A 414 -0.46 23.00 -16.35
C ASN A 414 -0.48 21.97 -15.22
N LYS A 415 -1.36 22.13 -14.23
CA LYS A 415 -1.55 21.16 -13.14
C LYS A 415 -2.01 19.81 -13.69
N LEU A 416 -3.01 19.81 -14.59
CA LEU A 416 -3.49 18.58 -15.22
C LEU A 416 -2.41 17.88 -16.07
N LYS A 417 -1.64 18.64 -16.85
CA LYS A 417 -0.50 18.09 -17.62
C LYS A 417 0.54 17.40 -16.74
N LYS A 418 0.89 18.00 -15.59
CA LYS A 418 1.83 17.37 -14.65
C LYS A 418 1.28 16.06 -14.07
N VAL A 419 -0.02 15.99 -13.81
CA VAL A 419 -0.68 14.74 -13.37
C VAL A 419 -0.60 13.69 -14.48
N HIS A 420 -0.88 14.07 -15.72
CA HIS A 420 -0.76 13.18 -16.89
C HIS A 420 0.65 12.65 -17.12
N GLU A 421 1.66 13.50 -17.00
CA GLU A 421 3.08 13.11 -17.06
C GLU A 421 3.43 12.11 -15.96
N THR A 422 2.98 12.37 -14.72
CA THR A 422 3.23 11.48 -13.58
C THR A 422 2.60 10.10 -13.81
N GLN A 423 1.34 10.06 -14.27
CA GLN A 423 0.64 8.80 -14.59
C GLN A 423 1.34 7.98 -15.67
N MET A 424 1.89 8.62 -16.71
CA MET A 424 2.64 7.94 -17.76
C MET A 424 3.96 7.36 -17.25
N VAL A 425 4.64 8.08 -16.35
CA VAL A 425 5.87 7.61 -15.70
C VAL A 425 5.58 6.42 -14.80
N GLU A 426 4.53 6.48 -13.98
CA GLU A 426 4.11 5.38 -13.11
C GLU A 426 3.74 4.13 -13.92
N LEU A 427 2.93 4.27 -14.97
CA LEU A 427 2.59 3.15 -15.88
C LEU A 427 3.85 2.50 -16.45
N SER A 428 4.79 3.31 -16.94
CA SER A 428 6.04 2.80 -17.53
C SER A 428 6.92 2.12 -16.47
N LYS A 429 6.92 2.61 -15.23
CA LYS A 429 7.68 2.04 -14.12
C LYS A 429 7.12 0.68 -13.70
N ASP A 430 5.81 0.55 -13.56
CA ASP A 430 5.16 -0.71 -13.16
C ASP A 430 5.47 -1.85 -14.14
N ILE A 431 5.45 -1.55 -15.44
CA ILE A 431 5.75 -2.54 -16.47
C ILE A 431 7.23 -2.87 -16.48
N LYS A 432 8.12 -1.88 -16.34
CA LYS A 432 9.57 -2.14 -16.21
C LYS A 432 9.88 -3.03 -15.02
N ASN A 433 9.25 -2.81 -13.87
CA ASN A 433 9.40 -3.67 -12.70
C ASN A 433 8.95 -5.11 -13.00
N ALA A 434 7.86 -5.29 -13.76
CA ALA A 434 7.39 -6.62 -14.18
C ALA A 434 8.36 -7.31 -15.17
N ILE A 435 9.00 -6.56 -16.06
CA ILE A 435 10.04 -7.08 -16.96
C ILE A 435 11.29 -7.47 -16.15
N GLU A 436 11.73 -6.60 -15.24
CA GLU A 436 12.89 -6.81 -14.38
C GLU A 436 12.74 -8.05 -13.50
N PHE A 437 11.52 -8.35 -13.04
CA PHE A 437 11.22 -9.60 -12.34
C PHE A 437 11.61 -10.84 -13.15
N TYR A 438 11.29 -10.87 -14.45
CA TYR A 438 11.66 -12.00 -15.33
C TYR A 438 13.16 -12.02 -15.65
N GLU A 439 13.79 -10.85 -15.82
CA GLU A 439 15.25 -10.77 -15.97
C GLU A 439 16.00 -11.28 -14.73
N ASN A 440 15.49 -10.97 -13.54
CA ASN A 440 16.06 -11.46 -12.28
C ASN A 440 15.83 -12.97 -12.12
N THR A 441 14.66 -13.48 -12.52
CA THR A 441 14.39 -14.93 -12.55
C THR A 441 15.37 -15.65 -13.51
N GLU A 442 15.64 -15.06 -14.67
CA GLU A 442 16.63 -15.56 -15.63
C GLU A 442 18.04 -15.57 -15.02
N LYS A 443 18.47 -14.48 -14.37
CA LYS A 443 19.77 -14.39 -13.67
C LYS A 443 19.88 -15.42 -12.55
N GLU A 444 18.88 -15.54 -11.69
CA GLU A 444 18.86 -16.55 -10.62
C GLU A 444 19.03 -17.96 -11.19
N TYR A 445 18.32 -18.28 -12.27
CA TYR A 445 18.45 -19.56 -12.91
C TYR A 445 19.87 -19.80 -13.44
N THR A 446 20.51 -18.81 -14.06
CA THR A 446 21.89 -18.96 -14.56
C THR A 446 22.92 -19.20 -13.45
N MET A 447 22.61 -18.78 -12.22
CA MET A 447 23.46 -18.96 -11.04
C MET A 447 23.26 -20.32 -10.35
N ARG A 448 22.21 -21.07 -10.71
CA ARG A 448 21.95 -22.42 -10.16
C ARG A 448 22.79 -23.49 -10.87
N SER A 449 23.02 -24.61 -10.17
CA SER A 449 23.66 -25.79 -10.76
C SER A 449 22.84 -26.28 -11.97
N LYS A 450 23.49 -26.38 -13.13
CA LYS A 450 22.84 -26.65 -14.42
C LYS A 450 22.49 -28.12 -14.66
N LYS A 451 22.91 -29.03 -13.79
CA LYS A 451 22.68 -30.47 -13.99
C LYS A 451 21.30 -30.84 -13.47
N GLU A 452 20.32 -30.76 -14.36
CA GLU A 452 18.98 -31.26 -14.11
C GLU A 452 18.85 -32.65 -14.72
N PHE A 453 18.17 -33.55 -14.02
CA PHE A 453 17.80 -34.85 -14.52
C PHE A 453 16.34 -35.12 -14.18
N PHE A 454 15.72 -35.94 -15.02
CA PHE A 454 14.37 -36.43 -14.76
C PHE A 454 14.48 -37.79 -14.06
N CYS A 455 13.76 -37.96 -12.95
CA CYS A 455 13.65 -39.24 -12.24
C CYS A 455 12.40 -40.00 -12.71
#